data_AF-A0A1C1CSW3-F1
#
_entry.id   AF-A0A1C1CSW3-F1
#
_cell.length_a   1.000
_cell.length_b   1.000
_cell.length_c   1.000
_cell.angle_alpha   90.00
_cell.angle_beta   90.00
_cell.angle_gamma   90.00
#
_symmetry.space_group_name_H-M   'P 1'
#
loop_
_entity.id
_entity.type
_entity.pdbx_description
1 polymer ?
#
loop_
_entity_poly.entity_id
_entity_poly.type
_entity_poly.pdbx_seq_one_letter_code
_entity_poly.pdbx_strand_id
1 'polypeptide(L)'
;MSDTQDVRDEPKDTHEDGGEEEEEIAAMKRRVAEMESEAAKLREMQSHLEQSSESVPREDREDVDARSIFVGNVDYQATPEEIQAHFATGPGTINRVTILLDKFTGHPKGWV
;
A
#
# COMPACT_ATOMS: atom_id res chain seq x y z
N MET A 1 -77.01 35.20 35.63
CA MET A 1 -76.89 34.21 36.71
C MET A 1 -76.47 32.92 36.03
N SER A 2 -75.15 32.68 36.01
CA SER A 2 -74.52 31.50 36.65
C SER A 2 -74.48 30.34 35.63
N ASP A 3 -73.40 29.64 35.34
CA ASP A 3 -72.13 29.44 36.05
C ASP A 3 -71.17 28.75 35.05
N THR A 4 -69.88 29.08 35.12
CA THR A 4 -68.73 28.12 35.13
C THR A 4 -68.70 27.03 34.05
N GLN A 5 -67.86 27.16 33.00
CA GLN A 5 -66.42 26.82 32.94
C GLN A 5 -66.08 25.32 33.11
N ASP A 6 -65.24 24.87 32.17
CA ASP A 6 -64.12 23.94 32.38
C ASP A 6 -64.35 22.43 32.19
N VAL A 7 -64.00 21.94 30.99
CA VAL A 7 -63.27 20.67 30.84
C VAL A 7 -62.14 20.89 29.84
N ARG A 8 -60.94 21.10 30.40
CA ARG A 8 -59.63 21.04 29.75
C ARG A 8 -59.37 19.59 29.33
N ASP A 9 -59.09 19.37 28.06
CA ASP A 9 -58.40 18.16 27.57
C ASP A 9 -57.01 18.60 27.10
N GLU A 10 -55.99 18.08 27.77
CA GLU A 10 -54.57 18.47 27.70
C GLU A 10 -53.95 18.26 26.30
N PRO A 11 -53.13 19.20 25.80
CA PRO A 11 -52.01 18.87 24.94
C PRO A 11 -50.75 18.76 25.83
N LYS A 12 -50.28 17.55 26.11
CA LYS A 12 -48.92 17.35 26.65
C LYS A 12 -47.96 17.05 25.50
N ASP A 13 -47.49 18.13 24.91
CA ASP A 13 -46.24 18.21 24.18
C ASP A 13 -45.15 18.51 25.22
N THR A 14 -44.17 17.64 25.39
CA THR A 14 -42.91 17.98 26.05
C THR A 14 -41.80 17.11 25.47
N HIS A 15 -41.33 17.60 24.34
CA HIS A 15 -40.17 17.16 23.57
C HIS A 15 -38.89 17.33 24.41
N GLU A 16 -38.44 16.28 25.11
CA GLU A 16 -37.15 16.27 25.84
C GLU A 16 -36.12 15.29 25.22
N ASP A 17 -36.40 14.73 24.03
CA ASP A 17 -35.56 13.73 23.34
C ASP A 17 -34.50 14.33 22.38
N GLY A 18 -34.70 15.58 21.95
CA GLY A 18 -33.85 16.19 20.90
C GLY A 18 -32.42 16.53 21.34
N GLY A 19 -32.17 16.71 22.64
CA GLY A 19 -30.84 17.08 23.15
C GLY A 19 -29.87 15.90 23.25
N GLU A 20 -30.37 14.71 23.59
CA GLU A 20 -29.57 13.48 23.67
C GLU A 20 -29.23 12.99 22.25
N GLU A 21 -30.20 13.03 21.33
CA GLU A 21 -29.98 12.74 19.91
C GLU A 21 -28.94 13.69 19.28
N GLU A 22 -28.98 14.99 19.57
CA GLU A 22 -28.00 15.96 19.07
C GLU A 22 -26.58 15.67 19.57
N GLU A 23 -26.43 15.26 20.84
CA GLU A 23 -25.14 14.92 21.44
C GLU A 23 -24.59 13.60 20.86
N GLU A 24 -25.44 12.59 20.66
CA GLU A 24 -25.07 11.33 19.99
C GLU A 24 -24.67 11.55 18.51
N ILE A 25 -25.41 12.38 17.78
CA ILE A 25 -25.09 12.75 16.40
C ILE A 25 -23.77 13.52 16.33
N ALA A 26 -23.50 14.41 17.30
CA ALA A 26 -22.23 15.14 17.37
C ALA A 26 -21.04 14.21 17.67
N ALA A 27 -21.21 13.25 18.58
CA ALA A 27 -20.21 12.23 18.88
C ALA A 27 -19.92 11.33 17.68
N MET A 28 -20.97 10.90 16.95
CA MET A 28 -20.82 10.11 15.72
C MET A 28 -20.11 10.89 14.61
N LYS A 29 -20.48 12.17 14.40
CA LYS A 29 -19.81 13.06 13.43
C LYS A 29 -18.34 13.25 13.74
N ARG A 30 -17.96 13.42 15.01
CA ARG A 30 -16.55 13.52 15.42
C ARG A 30 -15.77 12.25 15.09
N ARG A 31 -16.36 11.07 15.35
CA ARG A 31 -15.73 9.78 15.04
C ARG A 31 -15.57 9.54 13.54
N VAL A 32 -16.56 9.94 12.73
CA VAL A 32 -16.47 9.88 11.26
C VAL A 32 -15.39 10.82 10.74
N ALA A 33 -15.29 12.05 11.29
CA ALA A 33 -14.27 13.01 10.88
C ALA A 33 -12.83 12.54 11.18
N GLU A 34 -12.59 11.93 12.35
CA GLU A 34 -11.29 11.31 12.64
C GLU A 34 -10.98 10.17 11.66
N MET A 35 -11.96 9.30 11.38
CA MET A 35 -11.81 8.18 10.44
C MET A 35 -11.55 8.65 9.01
N GLU A 36 -12.21 9.72 8.56
CA GLU A 36 -11.98 10.32 7.24
C GLU A 36 -10.58 10.94 7.14
N SER A 37 -10.08 11.56 8.22
CA SER A 37 -8.72 12.11 8.26
C SER A 37 -7.63 11.02 8.19
N GLU A 38 -7.84 9.88 8.86
CA GLU A 38 -6.95 8.72 8.80
C GLU A 38 -7.01 8.05 7.42
N ALA A 39 -8.20 7.89 6.85
CA ALA A 39 -8.38 7.32 5.52
C ALA A 39 -7.76 8.20 4.41
N ALA A 40 -7.86 9.53 4.53
CA ALA A 40 -7.22 10.46 3.60
C ALA A 40 -5.69 10.35 3.65
N LYS A 41 -5.11 10.26 4.86
CA LYS A 41 -3.67 10.06 5.05
C LYS A 41 -3.21 8.71 4.50
N LEU A 42 -3.99 7.65 4.71
CA LEU A 42 -3.72 6.33 4.14
C LEU A 42 -3.79 6.34 2.61
N ARG A 43 -4.77 7.03 2.01
CA ARG A 43 -4.86 7.21 0.55
C ARG A 43 -3.69 8.00 0.00
N GLU A 44 -3.23 9.04 0.69
CA GLU A 44 -2.06 9.81 0.27
C GLU A 44 -0.80 8.93 0.31
N MET A 45 -0.59 8.17 1.39
CA MET A 45 0.51 7.20 1.49
C MET A 45 0.43 6.11 0.43
N GLN A 46 -0.76 5.56 0.16
CA GLN A 46 -0.96 4.59 -0.92
C GLN A 46 -0.68 5.21 -2.28
N SER A 47 -1.18 6.41 -2.56
CA SER A 47 -0.90 7.09 -3.84
C SER A 47 0.59 7.36 -4.04
N HIS A 48 1.33 7.68 -2.98
CA HIS A 48 2.77 7.90 -3.05
C HIS A 48 3.54 6.58 -3.24
N LEU A 49 3.08 5.49 -2.62
CA LEU A 49 3.61 4.14 -2.82
C LEU A 49 3.28 3.60 -4.21
N GLU A 50 2.09 3.86 -4.75
CA GLU A 50 1.66 3.49 -6.09
C GLU A 50 2.44 4.27 -7.14
N GLN A 51 2.57 5.59 -6.99
CA GLN A 51 3.44 6.43 -7.83
C GLN A 51 4.91 5.99 -7.76
N SER A 52 5.41 5.59 -6.59
CA SER A 52 6.75 5.01 -6.46
C SER A 52 6.84 3.62 -7.10
N SER A 53 5.78 2.82 -7.04
CA SER A 53 5.71 1.48 -7.65
C SER A 53 5.52 1.50 -9.18
N GLU A 54 4.94 2.58 -9.71
CA GLU A 54 4.80 2.87 -11.14
C GLU A 54 6.06 3.55 -11.71
N SER A 55 6.91 4.14 -10.85
CA SER A 55 8.16 4.81 -11.24
C SER A 55 9.44 4.05 -10.93
N VAL A 56 9.40 2.96 -10.15
CA VAL A 56 10.27 1.83 -10.50
C VAL A 56 9.63 1.26 -11.75
N PRO A 57 10.24 1.38 -12.93
CA PRO A 57 9.75 0.60 -14.04
C PRO A 57 9.77 -0.82 -13.50
N ARG A 58 8.64 -1.53 -13.57
CA ARG A 58 8.79 -2.91 -14.05
C ARG A 58 9.47 -2.70 -15.39
N GLU A 59 10.80 -2.58 -15.41
CA GLU A 59 11.54 -2.77 -16.64
C GLU A 59 10.98 -4.09 -17.10
N ASP A 60 10.26 -4.04 -18.23
CA ASP A 60 9.52 -5.18 -18.74
C ASP A 60 10.47 -6.34 -18.61
N ARG A 61 10.07 -7.38 -17.86
CA ARG A 61 10.99 -8.51 -17.60
C ARG A 61 11.56 -9.00 -18.92
N GLU A 62 10.76 -8.91 -19.97
CA GLU A 62 11.12 -9.12 -21.37
C GLU A 62 12.25 -8.21 -21.89
N ASP A 63 12.24 -6.92 -21.57
CA ASP A 63 13.29 -5.96 -21.97
C ASP A 63 14.60 -6.18 -21.18
N VAL A 64 14.48 -6.51 -19.88
CA VAL A 64 15.64 -6.92 -19.05
C VAL A 64 16.23 -8.22 -19.58
N ASP A 65 15.39 -9.23 -19.83
CA ASP A 65 15.81 -10.53 -20.34
C ASP A 65 16.40 -10.41 -21.77
N ALA A 66 15.87 -9.50 -22.61
CA ALA A 66 16.39 -9.23 -23.95
C ALA A 66 17.79 -8.59 -23.94
N ARG A 67 18.12 -7.81 -22.90
CA ARG A 67 19.44 -7.20 -22.70
C ARG A 67 20.39 -8.06 -21.85
N SER A 68 19.91 -9.20 -21.33
CA SER A 68 20.69 -10.09 -20.47
C SER A 68 21.39 -11.18 -21.29
N ILE A 69 22.53 -11.64 -20.78
CA ILE A 69 23.27 -12.78 -21.33
C ILE A 69 23.26 -13.94 -20.34
N PHE A 70 23.22 -15.17 -20.84
CA PHE A 70 23.36 -16.38 -20.04
C PHE A 70 24.79 -16.91 -20.14
N VAL A 71 25.41 -17.18 -18.99
CA VAL A 71 26.78 -17.69 -18.89
C VAL A 71 26.75 -19.06 -18.22
N GLY A 72 27.17 -20.09 -18.94
CA GLY A 72 27.29 -21.46 -18.44
C GLY A 72 28.70 -21.80 -17.96
N ASN A 73 28.83 -22.92 -17.23
CA ASN A 73 30.10 -23.45 -16.72
C ASN A 73 30.87 -22.45 -15.84
N VAL A 74 30.14 -21.62 -15.09
CA VAL A 74 30.73 -20.70 -14.11
C VAL A 74 31.16 -21.48 -12.88
N ASP A 75 32.30 -21.09 -12.29
CA ASP A 75 32.82 -21.71 -11.08
C ASP A 75 31.84 -21.60 -9.91
N TYR A 76 31.74 -22.65 -9.10
CA TYR A 76 30.82 -22.71 -7.96
C TYR A 76 31.19 -21.76 -6.81
N GLN A 77 32.36 -21.12 -6.85
CA GLN A 77 32.81 -20.10 -5.91
C GLN A 77 32.80 -18.69 -6.51
N ALA A 78 32.34 -18.53 -7.75
CA ALA A 78 32.33 -17.23 -8.42
C ALA A 78 31.43 -16.23 -7.66
N THR A 79 32.03 -15.10 -7.29
CA THR A 79 31.31 -13.97 -6.69
C THR A 79 30.72 -13.05 -7.77
N PRO A 80 29.62 -12.33 -7.50
CA PRO A 80 29.07 -11.37 -8.45
C PRO A 80 30.08 -10.28 -8.82
N GLU A 81 30.98 -9.92 -7.90
CA GLU A 81 32.06 -8.97 -8.13
C GLU A 81 33.08 -9.48 -9.15
N GLU A 82 33.49 -10.75 -9.07
CA GLU A 82 34.40 -11.37 -10.03
C GLU A 82 33.76 -11.45 -11.43
N ILE A 83 32.49 -11.85 -11.50
CA ILE A 83 31.74 -11.89 -12.76
C ILE A 83 31.65 -10.49 -13.36
N GLN A 84 31.30 -9.50 -12.55
CA GLN A 84 31.21 -8.11 -13.01
C GLN A 84 32.56 -7.60 -13.51
N ALA A 85 33.65 -7.86 -12.79
CA ALA A 85 35.00 -7.47 -13.19
C ALA A 85 35.44 -8.16 -14.49
N HIS A 86 35.09 -9.44 -14.68
CA HIS A 86 35.42 -10.19 -15.89
C HIS A 86 34.73 -9.63 -17.13
N PHE A 87 33.43 -9.31 -17.01
CA PHE A 87 32.65 -8.75 -18.12
C PHE A 87 32.80 -7.22 -18.26
N ALA A 88 33.39 -6.52 -17.28
CA ALA A 88 33.59 -5.07 -17.32
C ALA A 88 34.51 -4.59 -18.45
N THR A 89 35.41 -5.45 -18.95
CA THR A 89 36.27 -5.12 -20.10
C THR A 89 35.56 -5.31 -21.45
N GLY A 90 34.34 -5.85 -21.46
CA GLY A 90 33.55 -6.11 -22.65
C GLY A 90 32.87 -4.84 -23.21
N PRO A 91 32.19 -4.95 -24.36
CA PRO A 91 31.43 -3.86 -24.94
C PRO A 91 30.08 -3.70 -24.21
N GLY A 92 30.09 -3.17 -22.98
CA GLY A 92 28.85 -2.87 -22.25
C GLY A 92 29.04 -2.60 -20.76
N THR A 93 28.04 -1.96 -20.16
CA THR A 93 27.94 -1.78 -18.71
C THR A 93 27.00 -2.83 -18.13
N ILE A 94 27.42 -3.47 -17.04
CA ILE A 94 26.63 -4.50 -16.36
C ILE A 94 25.76 -3.81 -15.31
N ASN A 95 24.44 -3.85 -15.48
CA ASN A 95 23.49 -3.26 -14.52
C ASN A 95 23.19 -4.22 -13.35
N ARG A 96 23.23 -5.54 -13.61
CA ARG A 96 22.85 -6.57 -12.65
C ARG A 96 23.49 -7.91 -13.00
N VAL A 97 23.84 -8.68 -11.97
CA VAL A 97 24.29 -10.09 -12.08
C VAL A 97 23.34 -10.94 -11.25
N THR A 98 22.88 -12.09 -11.78
CA THR A 98 21.98 -13.00 -11.07
C THR A 98 22.55 -14.42 -11.07
N ILE A 99 23.09 -14.87 -9.94
CA ILE A 99 23.62 -16.24 -9.83
C ILE A 99 22.47 -17.20 -9.51
N LEU A 100 22.25 -18.21 -10.35
CA LEU A 100 21.22 -19.21 -10.11
C LEU A 100 21.69 -20.20 -9.04
N LEU A 101 20.95 -20.25 -7.93
CA LEU A 101 21.15 -21.22 -6.85
C LEU A 101 20.19 -22.40 -6.99
N ASP A 102 20.66 -23.59 -6.62
CA ASP A 102 19.81 -24.77 -6.52
C ASP A 102 18.82 -24.63 -5.37
N LYS A 103 17.55 -24.97 -5.62
CA LYS A 103 16.44 -24.76 -4.67
C LYS A 103 16.59 -25.57 -3.38
N PHE A 104 17.28 -26.72 -3.43
CA PHE A 104 17.36 -27.63 -2.29
C PHE A 104 18.69 -27.49 -1.53
N THR A 105 19.80 -27.32 -2.25
CA THR A 105 21.14 -27.23 -1.65
C THR A 105 21.57 -25.79 -1.36
N GLY A 106 20.97 -24.80 -2.01
CA GLY A 106 21.43 -23.41 -1.97
C GLY A 106 22.77 -23.20 -2.67
N HIS A 107 23.35 -24.24 -3.27
CA HIS A 107 24.62 -24.14 -3.98
C HIS A 107 24.41 -23.54 -5.37
N PRO A 108 25.36 -22.74 -5.88
CA PRO A 108 25.28 -22.24 -7.24
C PRO A 108 25.25 -23.40 -8.25
N LYS A 109 24.44 -23.25 -9.31
CA LYS A 109 24.28 -24.30 -10.35
C LYS A 109 25.36 -24.24 -11.43
N GLY A 110 26.25 -23.26 -11.37
CA GLY A 110 27.24 -22.96 -12.41
C GLY A 110 26.66 -22.15 -13.59
N TRP A 111 25.54 -21.44 -13.35
CA TRP A 111 24.87 -20.58 -14.33
C TRP A 111 24.63 -19.18 -13.76
N VAL A 112 24.84 -18.17 -14.61
CA VAL A 112 24.67 -16.74 -14.32
C VAL A 112 23.92 -16.08 -15.47
#